data_AF-A0A7W8NPC3-F1
#
_entry.id   AF-A0A7W8NPC3-F1
#
_cell.length_a   1.000
_cell.length_b   1.000
_cell.length_c   1.000
_cell.angle_alpha   90.00
_cell.angle_beta   90.00
_cell.angle_gamma   90.00
#
_symmetry.space_group_name_H-M   'P 1'
#
loop_
_entity.id
_entity.type
_entity.pdbx_description
1 polymer ?
#
loop_
_entity_poly.entity_id
_entity_poly.type
_entity_poly.pdbx_seq_one_letter_code
_entity_poly.pdbx_strand_id
1 'polypeptide(L)' 'MAILLTFMFLFAIATWLLAKWRGRNGGVWFGIGLFLGPFALLAVATLPAVPTAPQA' A
#
# COMPACT_ATOMS: atom_id res chain seq x y z
N MET A 1 23.81 1.79 2.64
CA MET A 1 22.79 2.53 1.87
C MET A 1 21.83 1.60 1.13
N ALA A 2 22.30 0.61 0.36
CA ALA A 2 21.45 -0.29 -0.42
C ALA A 2 20.34 -1.01 0.39
N ILE A 3 20.66 -1.49 1.60
CA ILE A 3 19.69 -2.21 2.46
C ILE A 3 18.48 -1.32 2.79
N LEU A 4 18.70 -0.04 3.10
CA LEU A 4 17.63 0.90 3.44
C LEU A 4 16.69 1.12 2.23
N LEU A 5 17.27 1.25 1.04
CA LEU A 5 16.53 1.39 -0.22
C LEU A 5 15.71 0.13 -0.52
N THR A 6 16.29 -1.05 -0.31
CA THR A 6 15.58 -2.33 -0.49
C THR A 6 14.38 -2.42 0.44
N PHE A 7 14.54 -2.08 1.72
CA PHE A 7 13.42 -2.06 2.66
C PHE A 7 12.33 -1.06 2.24
N MET A 8 12.69 0.18 1.88
CA MET A 8 11.71 1.15 1.35
C MET A 8 10.95 0.62 0.15
N PHE A 9 11.64 -0.07 -0.77
CA PHE A 9 11.02 -0.65 -1.95
C PHE A 9 10.07 -1.80 -1.60
N LEU A 10 10.47 -2.69 -0.69
CA LEU A 10 9.63 -3.77 -0.19
C LEU A 10 8.36 -3.23 0.52
N PHE A 11 8.51 -2.20 1.35
CA PHE A 11 7.37 -1.55 2.01
C PHE A 11 6.44 -0.85 1.02
N ALA A 12 6.98 -0.19 -0.01
CA ALA A 12 6.18 0.42 -1.07
C ALA A 12 5.39 -0.64 -1.87
N ILE A 13 6.03 -1.76 -2.23
CA ILE A 13 5.38 -2.90 -2.89
C ILE A 13 4.30 -3.51 -1.99
N ALA A 14 4.58 -3.71 -0.70
CA ALA A 14 3.61 -4.28 0.22
C ALA A 14 2.38 -3.35 0.41
N THR A 15 2.60 -2.04 0.53
CA THR A 15 1.52 -1.03 0.55
C THR A 15 0.69 -1.08 -0.73
N TRP A 16 1.36 -1.21 -1.88
CA TRP A 16 0.72 -1.33 -3.20
C TRP A 16 -0.14 -2.58 -3.32
N LEU A 17 0.42 -3.74 -2.96
CA LEU A 17 -0.29 -5.01 -2.97
C LEU A 17 -1.50 -4.94 -2.04
N LEU A 18 -1.30 -4.48 -0.80
CA LEU A 18 -2.37 -4.40 0.19
C LEU A 18 -3.48 -3.45 -0.26
N ALA A 19 -3.15 -2.30 -0.86
CA ALA A 19 -4.15 -1.38 -1.41
C ALA A 19 -4.93 -1.99 -2.58
N LYS A 20 -4.24 -2.72 -3.48
CA LYS A 20 -4.87 -3.40 -4.62
C LYS A 20 -5.83 -4.50 -4.15
N TRP A 21 -5.42 -5.32 -3.18
CA TRP A 21 -6.27 -6.34 -2.55
C TRP A 21 -7.49 -5.74 -1.86
N ARG A 22 -7.35 -4.51 -1.37
CA ARG A 22 -8.38 -3.78 -0.63
C ARG A 22 -9.33 -2.96 -1.52
N GLY A 23 -9.28 -3.19 -2.83
CA GLY A 23 -10.13 -2.52 -3.83
C GLY A 23 -9.80 -1.05 -4.06
N ARG A 24 -8.60 -0.60 -3.67
CA ARG A 24 -8.17 0.80 -3.79
C ARG A 24 -7.16 0.98 -4.93
N ASN A 25 -7.02 2.23 -5.38
CA ASN A 25 -6.02 2.61 -6.37
C ASN A 25 -4.60 2.35 -5.84
N GLY A 26 -4.03 1.21 -6.24
CA GLY A 26 -2.68 0.82 -5.86
C GLY A 26 -1.67 1.91 -6.20
N GLY A 27 -1.73 2.51 -7.40
CA GLY A 27 -0.74 3.52 -7.82
C GLY A 27 -0.61 4.70 -6.85
N VAL A 28 -1.72 5.19 -6.29
CA VAL A 28 -1.72 6.29 -5.30
C VAL A 28 -1.09 5.83 -3.99
N TRP A 29 -1.45 4.63 -3.53
CA TRP A 29 -0.94 4.06 -2.29
C TRP A 29 0.52 3.60 -2.38
N PHE A 30 1.02 3.28 -3.57
CA PHE A 30 2.45 3.02 -3.81
C PHE A 30 3.27 4.29 -3.55
N GLY A 31 2.82 5.45 -4.06
CA GLY A 31 3.47 6.74 -3.79
C GLY A 31 3.46 7.10 -2.30
N ILE A 32 2.32 6.88 -1.63
CA ILE A 32 2.21 7.07 -0.17
C ILE A 32 3.12 6.08 0.57
N GLY A 33 3.20 4.82 0.11
CA GLY A 33 4.11 3.79 0.61
C GLY A 33 5.59 4.17 0.52
N LEU A 34 5.98 4.80 -0.57
CA LEU A 34 7.36 5.25 -0.78
C LEU A 34 7.72 6.46 0.10
N PHE A 35 6.75 7.34 0.39
CA PHE A 35 6.97 8.57 1.16
C PHE A 35 6.81 8.38 2.68
N LEU A 36 5.81 7.62 3.11
CA LEU A 36 5.50 7.33 4.51
C LEU A 36 6.19 6.06 5.02
N GLY A 37 6.73 5.23 4.12
CA GLY A 37 7.41 3.98 4.46
C GLY A 37 6.50 3.00 5.24
N PRO A 38 6.92 2.51 6.41
CA PRO A 38 6.16 1.51 7.17
C PRO A 38 4.79 2.02 7.65
N PHE A 39 4.64 3.32 7.86
CA PHE A 39 3.39 3.92 8.34
C PHE A 39 2.28 3.88 7.29
N ALA A 40 2.62 3.93 6.00
CA ALA A 40 1.64 3.77 4.92
C ALA A 40 1.02 2.38 4.95
N LEU A 41 1.85 1.36 5.19
CA LEU A 41 1.40 -0.02 5.32
C LEU A 41 0.43 -0.18 6.50
N LEU A 42 0.74 0.44 7.64
CA LEU A 42 -0.14 0.48 8.81
C LEU A 42 -1.46 1.21 8.51
N ALA A 43 -1.41 2.35 7.80
CA ALA A 43 -2.59 3.10 7.40
C ALA A 43 -3.48 2.28 6.45
N VAL A 44 -2.90 1.62 5.43
CA VAL A 44 -3.67 0.70 4.57
C VAL A 44 -4.24 -0.45 5.37
N ALA A 45 -3.49 -1.00 6.34
CA ALA A 45 -3.91 -2.11 7.18
C ALA A 45 -5.11 -1.75 8.07
N THR A 46 -5.17 -0.54 8.60
CA THR A 46 -6.26 -0.08 9.49
C THR A 46 -7.49 0.40 8.73
N LEU A 47 -7.33 0.87 7.49
CA LEU A 47 -8.45 1.37 6.69
C LEU A 47 -9.38 0.24 6.26
N PRO A 48 -10.69 0.25 6.53
CA PRO A 48 -11.58 -0.85 6.16
C PRO A 48 -11.50 -1.18 4.67
N ALA A 49 -11.59 -2.48 4.35
CA ALA A 49 -11.65 -2.90 2.96
C ALA A 49 -12.84 -2.25 2.29
N VAL A 50 -12.59 -1.49 1.22
CA VAL A 50 -13.69 -0.93 0.45
C VAL A 50 -14.31 -2.12 -0.25
N PRO A 51 -15.57 -2.47 0.04
CA PRO A 51 -16.26 -3.48 -0.73
C PRO A 51 -16.34 -2.90 -2.15
N THR A 52 -15.58 -3.44 -3.08
CA THR A 52 -16.01 -3.39 -4.48
C THR A 52 -17.38 -4.03 -4.48
N ALA A 53 -18.41 -3.19 -4.54
CA ALA A 53 -19.78 -3.66 -4.76
C ALA A 53 -19.72 -4.67 -5.91
N PRO A 54 -20.42 -5.83 -5.80
CA PRO A 54 -20.56 -6.73 -6.94
C PRO A 54 -21.05 -5.88 -8.11
N GLN A 55 -20.24 -5.79 -9.16
CA GLN A 55 -20.73 -5.26 -10.43
C GLN A 55 -21.83 -6.23 -10.86
N ALA A 56 -23.07 -5.79 -10.69
CA ALA A 56 -24.28 -6.45 -11.19
C ALA A 56 -24.27 -6.48 -12.72
#